data_AF-A0A662RUS4-F1
#
_entry.id   AF-A0A662RUS4-F1
#
_cell.length_a   1.000
_cell.length_b   1.000
_cell.length_c   1.000
_cell.angle_alpha   90.00
_cell.angle_beta   90.00
_cell.angle_gamma   90.00
#
_symmetry.space_group_name_H-M   'P 1'
#
loop_
_entity.id
_entity.type
_entity.pdbx_description
1 polymer ?
#
loop_
_entity_poly.entity_id
_entity_poly.type
_entity_poly.pdbx_seq_one_letter_code
_entity_poly.pdbx_strand_id
1 'polypeptide(L)'
;MSSADAENEKQYERACAEIAEALTAARSFDMKHLNRLKKDVSRKYGLRRIPKNSDVLKTLKDIDLREHLRRKPMRTASGVAPVAVMSSP
;
A
#
# COMPACT_ATOMS: atom_id res chain seq x y z
N MET A 1 -19.35 20.37 4.49
CA MET A 1 -18.53 19.30 3.86
C MET A 1 -19.02 19.20 2.43
N SER A 2 -18.21 19.61 1.45
CA SER A 2 -18.64 19.61 0.04
C SER A 2 -18.73 18.18 -0.47
N SER A 3 -19.72 17.90 -1.33
CA SER A 3 -19.92 16.56 -1.91
C SER A 3 -18.67 16.02 -2.64
N ALA A 4 -17.79 16.92 -3.10
CA ALA A 4 -16.52 16.57 -3.75
C ALA A 4 -15.47 16.01 -2.78
N ASP A 5 -15.48 16.39 -1.51
CA ASP A 5 -14.52 15.90 -0.52
C ASP A 5 -14.82 14.44 -0.15
N ALA A 6 -16.10 14.11 -0.03
CA ALA A 6 -16.55 12.74 0.25
C ALA A 6 -16.23 11.76 -0.89
N GLU A 7 -16.36 12.20 -2.14
CA GLU A 7 -15.94 11.44 -3.33
C GLU A 7 -14.42 11.18 -3.33
N ASN A 8 -13.63 12.22 -3.05
CA ASN A 8 -12.16 12.09 -2.95
C ASN A 8 -11.74 11.12 -1.83
N GLU A 9 -12.38 11.18 -0.66
CA GLU A 9 -12.09 10.28 0.46
C GLU A 9 -12.43 8.82 0.09
N LYS A 10 -13.58 8.58 -0.55
CA LYS A 10 -13.95 7.24 -1.04
C LYS A 10 -12.96 6.71 -2.08
N GLN A 11 -12.51 7.55 -3.00
CA GLN A 11 -11.49 7.18 -3.97
C GLN A 11 -10.16 6.87 -3.29
N TYR A 12 -9.80 7.64 -2.26
CA TYR A 12 -8.58 7.43 -1.47
C TYR A 12 -8.61 6.09 -0.71
N GLU A 13 -9.73 5.76 -0.08
CA GLU A 13 -9.93 4.47 0.58
C GLU A 13 -9.86 3.29 -0.40
N ARG A 14 -10.53 3.41 -1.56
CA ARG A 14 -10.49 2.38 -2.62
C ARG A 14 -9.08 2.16 -3.14
N ALA A 15 -8.33 3.24 -3.37
CA ALA A 15 -6.94 3.16 -3.75
C ALA A 15 -6.08 2.46 -2.69
N CYS A 16 -6.28 2.77 -1.41
CA CYS A 16 -5.55 2.10 -0.33
C CYS A 16 -5.87 0.60 -0.28
N ALA A 17 -7.13 0.22 -0.50
CA ALA A 17 -7.56 -1.17 -0.56
C ALA A 17 -6.94 -1.90 -1.76
N GLU A 18 -6.93 -1.29 -2.94
CA GLU A 18 -6.33 -1.88 -4.15
C GLU A 18 -4.82 -2.09 -3.97
N ILE A 19 -4.12 -1.12 -3.36
CA ILE A 19 -2.68 -1.28 -3.05
C ILE A 19 -2.49 -2.41 -2.04
N ALA A 20 -3.31 -2.49 -0.99
CA ALA A 20 -3.23 -3.54 0.01
C ALA A 20 -3.45 -4.93 -0.60
N GLU A 21 -4.47 -5.07 -1.45
CA GLU A 21 -4.79 -6.32 -2.14
C GLU A 21 -3.69 -6.74 -3.10
N ALA A 22 -3.13 -5.80 -3.87
CA ALA A 22 -1.98 -6.06 -4.73
C ALA A 22 -0.73 -6.47 -3.92
N LEU A 23 -0.54 -5.95 -2.71
CA LEU A 23 0.54 -6.39 -1.82
C LEU A 23 0.29 -7.77 -1.24
N THR A 24 -0.97 -8.14 -0.96
CA THR A 24 -1.36 -9.49 -0.53
C THR A 24 -1.16 -10.51 -1.66
N ALA A 25 -1.55 -10.15 -2.87
CA ALA A 25 -1.41 -11.01 -4.06
C ALA A 25 0.06 -11.11 -4.52
N ALA A 26 0.84 -10.04 -4.33
CA ALA A 26 2.26 -10.04 -4.63
C ALA A 26 3.00 -10.86 -3.57
N ARG A 27 3.42 -12.07 -3.95
CA ARG A 27 4.27 -12.92 -3.12
C ARG A 27 5.50 -12.15 -2.63
N SER A 28 6.11 -11.33 -3.50
CA SER A 28 7.24 -10.44 -3.23
C SER A 28 7.03 -9.05 -3.85
N PHE A 29 7.40 -7.99 -3.13
CA PHE A 29 7.45 -6.65 -3.68
C PHE A 29 8.65 -5.87 -3.14
N ASP A 30 9.22 -5.03 -3.98
CA ASP A 30 10.27 -4.09 -3.59
C ASP A 30 9.70 -2.69 -3.32
N MET A 31 10.46 -1.86 -2.59
CA MET A 31 10.09 -0.46 -2.36
C MET A 31 9.88 0.33 -3.66
N LYS A 32 10.66 0.02 -4.71
CA LYS A 32 10.45 0.61 -6.05
C LYS A 32 9.11 0.20 -6.64
N HIS A 33 8.75 -1.08 -6.50
CA HIS A 33 7.49 -1.61 -7.01
C HIS A 33 6.31 -1.03 -6.25
N LEU A 34 6.39 -0.97 -4.92
CA LEU A 34 5.39 -0.33 -4.06
C LEU A 34 5.21 1.15 -4.43
N ASN A 35 6.30 1.91 -4.61
CA ASN A 35 6.18 3.33 -4.95
C ASN A 35 5.58 3.55 -6.34
N ARG A 36 5.88 2.67 -7.30
CA ARG A 36 5.28 2.69 -8.65
C ARG A 36 3.80 2.35 -8.58
N LEU A 37 3.44 1.28 -7.88
CA LEU A 37 2.06 0.86 -7.65
C LEU A 37 1.24 1.99 -7.02
N LYS A 38 1.78 2.65 -5.98
CA LYS A 38 1.11 3.79 -5.35
C LYS A 38 0.87 4.94 -6.32
N LYS A 39 1.83 5.25 -7.21
CA LYS A 39 1.67 6.27 -8.24
C LYS A 39 0.63 5.87 -9.28
N ASP A 40 0.69 4.63 -9.76
CA ASP A 40 -0.21 4.11 -10.79
C ASP A 40 -1.65 4.08 -10.28
N VAL A 41 -1.87 3.57 -9.05
CA VAL A 41 -3.17 3.60 -8.38
C VAL A 41 -3.63 5.03 -8.13
N SER A 42 -2.76 5.93 -7.65
CA SER A 42 -3.14 7.34 -7.47
C SER A 42 -3.60 7.98 -8.78
N ARG A 43 -2.96 7.65 -9.89
CA ARG A 43 -3.32 8.14 -11.22
C ARG A 43 -4.62 7.51 -11.73
N LYS A 44 -4.84 6.22 -11.49
CA LYS A 44 -6.06 5.48 -11.83
C LYS A 44 -7.30 6.06 -11.13
N TYR A 45 -7.16 6.42 -9.85
CA TYR A 45 -8.24 6.99 -9.04
C TYR A 45 -8.30 8.52 -9.07
N GLY A 46 -7.41 9.20 -9.82
CA GLY A 46 -7.39 10.66 -9.89
C GLY A 46 -7.06 11.35 -8.56
N LEU A 47 -6.34 10.67 -7.65
CA LEU A 47 -6.07 11.19 -6.32
C LEU A 47 -5.16 12.43 -6.38
N ARG A 48 -5.53 13.46 -5.61
CA ARG A 48 -4.69 14.66 -5.42
C ARG A 48 -3.42 14.37 -4.61
N ARG A 49 -3.41 13.30 -3.81
CA ARG A 49 -2.29 12.90 -2.95
C ARG A 49 -2.03 11.40 -3.05
N ILE A 50 -0.75 11.01 -2.96
CA ILE A 50 -0.36 9.61 -2.95
C ILE A 50 -0.71 9.00 -1.57
N PRO A 51 -1.34 7.81 -1.52
CA PRO A 51 -1.64 7.11 -0.28
C PRO A 51 -0.42 6.97 0.63
N LYS A 52 -0.58 7.17 1.95
CA LYS A 52 0.52 6.91 2.89
C LYS A 52 0.66 5.42 3.16
N ASN A 53 1.88 4.97 3.44
CA ASN A 53 2.14 3.58 3.83
C ASN A 53 1.31 3.18 5.07
N SER A 54 1.19 4.09 6.04
CA SER A 54 0.36 3.91 7.24
C SER A 54 -1.12 3.69 6.91
N ASP A 55 -1.63 4.35 5.87
CA ASP A 55 -3.05 4.30 5.51
C ASP A 55 -3.34 2.99 4.79
N VAL A 56 -2.48 2.60 3.83
CA VAL A 56 -2.53 1.27 3.20
C VAL A 56 -2.46 0.16 4.27
N LEU A 57 -1.54 0.25 5.23
CA LEU A 57 -1.42 -0.71 6.34
C LEU A 57 -2.65 -0.78 7.26
N LYS A 58 -3.43 0.30 7.37
CA LYS A 58 -4.71 0.30 8.10
C LYS A 58 -5.82 -0.34 7.26
N THR A 59 -5.75 -0.23 5.94
CA THR A 59 -6.71 -0.84 5.02
C THR A 59 -6.51 -2.34 4.83
N LEU A 60 -5.30 -2.85 5.13
CA LEU A 60 -5.08 -4.29 5.26
C LEU A 60 -6.01 -4.87 6.33
N LYS A 61 -7.00 -5.63 5.88
CA LYS A 61 -7.89 -6.43 6.74
C LYS A 61 -7.20 -7.71 7.23
N ASP A 62 -6.18 -8.15 6.50
CA ASP A 62 -5.39 -9.33 6.82
C ASP A 62 -4.41 -9.01 7.97
N ILE A 63 -4.71 -9.56 9.15
CA ILE A 63 -3.92 -9.38 10.37
C ILE A 63 -2.55 -10.04 10.23
N ASP A 64 -2.47 -11.22 9.59
CA ASP A 64 -1.22 -11.96 9.40
C ASP A 64 -0.28 -11.21 8.47
N LEU A 65 -0.82 -10.66 7.37
CA LEU A 65 -0.02 -9.84 6.45
C LEU A 65 0.40 -8.52 7.10
N ARG A 66 -0.46 -7.90 7.91
CA ARG A 66 -0.13 -6.69 8.67
C ARG A 66 0.98 -6.96 9.68
N GLU A 67 0.97 -8.09 10.37
CA GLU A 67 2.08 -8.50 11.22
C GLU A 67 3.34 -8.84 10.42
N HIS A 68 3.20 -9.50 9.27
CA HIS A 68 4.32 -9.80 8.38
C HIS A 68 5.00 -8.54 7.85
N LEU A 69 4.23 -7.53 7.45
CA LEU A 69 4.70 -6.20 7.01
C LEU A 69 5.22 -5.32 8.16
N ARG A 70 4.86 -5.62 9.42
CA ARG A 70 5.47 -4.99 10.60
C ARG A 70 6.77 -5.68 11.01
N ARG A 71 6.81 -7.02 10.96
CA ARG A 71 7.99 -7.85 11.30
C ARG A 71 9.09 -7.71 10.25
N LYS A 72 8.74 -7.72 8.96
CA LYS A 72 9.62 -7.26 7.89
C LYS A 72 9.56 -5.74 7.89
N PRO A 73 10.55 -5.04 8.45
CA PRO A 73 10.42 -3.62 8.68
C PRO A 73 10.10 -2.91 7.36
N MET A 74 8.90 -2.36 7.24
CA MET A 74 8.60 -1.29 6.29
C MET A 74 9.31 -0.01 6.79
N ARG A 75 10.64 -0.07 6.95
CA ARG A 75 11.46 1.04 7.43
C ARG A 75 11.66 2.02 6.30
N THR A 76 10.73 2.96 6.18
CA THR A 76 11.07 4.28 5.63
C THR A 76 11.80 5.08 6.69
N ALA A 77 13.11 5.27 6.51
CA ALA A 77 13.85 6.45 7.00
C ALA A 77 15.16 6.69 6.25
N SER A 78 15.95 5.68 5.87
CA SER A 78 17.30 5.95 5.30
C SER A 78 17.97 4.77 4.56
N GLY A 79 17.35 3.59 4.49
CA GLY A 79 18.01 2.40 3.94
C GLY A 79 17.00 1.46 3.29
N VAL A 80 17.16 1.27 1.99
CA VAL A 80 16.40 0.29 1.21
C VAL A 80 16.72 -1.10 1.75
N ALA A 81 15.78 -1.72 2.47
CA ALA A 81 15.90 -3.11 2.88
C ALA A 81 15.24 -4.01 1.82
N PRO A 82 15.96 -5.01 1.27
CA PRO A 82 15.39 -5.94 0.31
C PRO A 82 14.39 -6.86 1.02
N VAL A 83 13.17 -6.97 0.49
CA VAL A 83 12.13 -7.88 0.99
C VAL A 83 12.26 -9.20 0.21
N ALA A 84 13.20 -10.04 0.62
CA ALA A 84 13.23 -11.43 0.16
C ALA A 84 12.15 -12.21 0.91
N VAL A 85 11.07 -12.59 0.23
CA VAL A 85 10.23 -13.72 0.67
C VAL A 85 10.77 -14.98 0.02
N MET A 86 11.22 -15.93 0.84
CA MET A 86 11.39 -17.28 0.35
C MET A 86 10.00 -17.85 0.08
N SER A 87 9.77 -18.22 -1.17
CA SER A 87 8.76 -19.19 -1.54
C SER A 87 8.85 -20.38 -0.59
N SER A 88 7.77 -20.76 0.09
CA SER A 88 7.68 -22.16 0.56
C SER A 88 7.91 -23.09 -0.65
N PRO A 89 8.67 -24.18 -0.46
CA PRO A 89 9.06 -25.11 -1.52
C PRO A 89 7.85 -25.77 -2.20
#